data_AF-F2NAQ1-F1
#
_entry.id   AF-F2NAQ1-F1
#
_cell.length_a   1.000
_cell.length_b   1.000
_cell.length_c   1.000
_cell.angle_alpha   90.00
_cell.angle_beta   90.00
_cell.angle_gamma   90.00
#
_symmetry.space_group_name_H-M   'P 1'
#
loop_
_entity.id
_entity.type
_entity.pdbx_description
1 polymer ?
#
loop_
_entity_poly.entity_id
_entity_poly.type
_entity_poly.pdbx_seq_one_letter_code
_entity_poly.pdbx_strand_id
1 'polypeptide(L)'
;MGDLAGTNGIPMRRVYVGVTVEYDPCGDERPVRVTWIDGRSWTVESVYSVRSYGRAHMGNLVTRFDVRIAGRRKSLWRQGTRWFVAPPAAPSAPVQGTGVK
;
A
#
# COMPACT_ATOMS: atom_id res chain seq x y z
N MET A 1 -6.43 -17.90 -12.89
CA MET A 1 -5.92 -18.12 -11.53
C MET A 1 -5.74 -16.74 -10.91
N GLY A 2 -6.61 -16.38 -9.95
CA GLY A 2 -7.08 -15.00 -9.80
C GLY A 2 -6.13 -14.07 -9.05
N ASP A 3 -5.72 -12.99 -9.72
CA ASP A 3 -5.26 -11.79 -9.04
C ASP A 3 -6.36 -11.30 -8.07
N LEU A 4 -5.99 -10.95 -6.84
CA LEU A 4 -6.93 -10.46 -5.82
C LEU A 4 -7.21 -8.95 -5.94
N ALA A 5 -6.68 -8.29 -6.98
CA ALA A 5 -6.99 -6.91 -7.31
C ALA A 5 -8.50 -6.62 -7.28
N GLY A 6 -8.92 -5.59 -6.54
CA GLY A 6 -10.33 -5.21 -6.38
C GLY A 6 -11.12 -5.99 -5.33
N THR A 7 -10.51 -6.99 -4.67
CA THR A 7 -11.14 -7.75 -3.57
C THR A 7 -10.52 -7.41 -2.22
N ASN A 8 -11.25 -7.53 -1.11
CA ASN A 8 -10.73 -7.31 0.25
C ASN A 8 -10.03 -5.94 0.47
N GLY A 9 -10.41 -4.93 -0.32
CA GLY A 9 -9.78 -3.60 -0.30
C GLY A 9 -8.41 -3.52 -1.01
N ILE A 10 -7.99 -4.60 -1.70
CA ILE A 10 -6.77 -4.63 -2.51
C ILE A 10 -6.97 -3.70 -3.72
N PRO A 11 -6.06 -2.74 -3.96
CA PRO A 11 -6.19 -1.80 -5.07
C PRO A 11 -6.25 -2.50 -6.43
N MET A 12 -7.23 -2.10 -7.25
CA MET A 12 -7.33 -2.56 -8.64
C MET A 12 -6.24 -1.95 -9.52
N ARG A 13 -5.97 -0.65 -9.31
CA ARG A 13 -4.82 0.05 -9.91
C ARG A 13 -3.66 0.01 -8.93
N ARG A 14 -2.45 -0.22 -9.44
CA ARG A 14 -1.22 -0.35 -8.64
C ARG A 14 -0.20 0.67 -9.10
N VAL A 15 0.37 1.40 -8.16
CA VAL A 15 1.55 2.25 -8.41
C VAL A 15 2.73 1.58 -7.73
N TYR A 16 3.67 1.07 -8.52
CA TYR A 16 4.84 0.36 -7.99
C TYR A 16 5.85 1.32 -7.41
N VAL A 17 6.40 0.94 -6.25
CA VAL A 17 7.38 1.73 -5.50
C VAL A 17 8.51 0.83 -5.02
N GLY A 18 9.71 1.38 -4.86
CA GLY A 18 10.79 0.73 -4.13
C GLY A 18 10.53 0.82 -2.63
N VAL A 19 10.86 -0.23 -1.89
CA VAL A 19 10.72 -0.24 -0.43
C VAL A 19 11.97 -0.86 0.18
N THR A 20 12.60 -0.15 1.10
CA THR A 20 13.64 -0.71 1.97
C THR A 20 12.95 -1.37 3.15
N VAL A 21 13.26 -2.64 3.37
CA VAL A 21 12.71 -3.47 4.44
C VAL A 21 13.84 -3.90 5.33
N GLU A 22 13.66 -3.73 6.62
CA GLU A 22 14.50 -4.35 7.64
C GLU A 22 13.83 -5.65 8.09
N TYR A 23 14.65 -6.67 8.28
CA TYR A 23 14.21 -7.96 8.79
C TYR A 23 14.69 -8.07 10.24
N ASP A 24 13.76 -8.29 11.15
CA ASP A 24 14.10 -8.58 12.54
C ASP A 24 14.71 -9.99 12.66
N PRO A 25 15.53 -10.30 13.68
CA PRO A 25 15.98 -11.67 13.94
C PRO A 25 14.85 -12.70 14.08
N CYS A 26 13.64 -12.29 14.46
CA CYS A 26 12.45 -13.14 14.47
C CYS A 26 11.88 -13.45 13.06
N GLY A 27 12.39 -12.79 12.03
CA GLY A 27 11.94 -12.93 10.64
C GLY A 27 10.81 -11.98 10.25
N ASP A 28 10.42 -11.06 11.12
CA ASP A 28 9.38 -10.07 10.82
C ASP A 28 9.88 -9.01 9.86
N GLU A 29 9.06 -8.70 8.86
CA GLU A 29 9.34 -7.70 7.84
C GLU A 29 8.86 -6.33 8.26
N ARG A 30 9.79 -5.37 8.34
CA ARG A 30 9.49 -3.98 8.67
C ARG A 30 9.88 -3.04 7.53
N PRO A 31 8.94 -2.45 6.79
CA PRO A 31 9.26 -1.38 5.85
C PRO A 31 9.75 -0.14 6.60
N VAL A 32 10.91 0.39 6.20
CA VAL A 32 11.55 1.57 6.83
C VAL A 32 11.64 2.77 5.89
N ARG A 33 11.63 2.56 4.57
CA ARG A 33 11.66 3.64 3.57
C ARG A 33 10.90 3.26 2.33
N VAL A 34 10.18 4.22 1.76
CA VAL A 34 9.52 4.10 0.45
C VAL A 34 10.22 5.04 -0.53
N THR A 35 10.58 4.53 -1.70
CA THR A 35 11.26 5.27 -2.78
C THR A 35 10.43 5.18 -4.04
N TRP A 36 10.07 6.33 -4.59
CA TRP A 36 9.31 6.44 -5.83
C TRP A 36 10.26 6.45 -7.03
N ILE A 37 9.70 6.13 -8.21
CA ILE A 37 10.47 6.07 -9.46
C ILE A 37 11.07 7.42 -9.87
N ASP A 38 10.49 8.52 -9.39
CA ASP A 38 11.00 9.89 -9.56
C ASP A 38 12.19 10.21 -8.63
N GLY A 39 12.63 9.24 -7.81
CA GLY A 39 13.72 9.39 -6.85
C GLY A 39 13.29 9.98 -5.50
N ARG A 40 12.04 10.42 -5.34
CA ARG A 40 11.56 10.91 -4.04
C ARG A 40 11.46 9.76 -3.06
N SER A 41 11.94 9.98 -1.84
CA SER A 41 11.84 8.97 -0.78
C SER A 41 11.28 9.54 0.51
N TRP A 42 10.60 8.67 1.25
CA TRP A 42 10.01 9.00 2.53
C TRP A 42 10.30 7.90 3.54
N THR A 43 10.67 8.29 4.75
CA THR A 43 10.89 7.38 5.87
C THR A 43 9.55 6.93 6.46
N VAL A 44 9.46 5.64 6.77
CA VAL A 44 8.34 5.07 7.52
C VAL A 44 8.58 5.29 9.01
N GLU A 45 7.72 6.09 9.64
CA GLU A 45 7.81 6.41 11.06
C GLU A 45 7.39 5.20 11.91
N SER A 46 6.28 4.56 11.55
CA SER A 46 5.79 3.38 12.25
C SER A 46 4.89 2.51 11.38
N VAL A 47 4.86 1.22 11.71
CA VAL A 47 3.93 0.24 11.15
C VAL A 47 2.95 -0.11 12.26
N TYR A 48 1.65 0.04 12.03
CA TYR A 48 0.63 -0.17 13.08
C TYR A 48 -0.31 -1.32 12.78
N SER A 49 -0.31 -1.85 11.55
CA SER A 49 -1.06 -3.05 11.21
C SER A 49 -0.45 -3.76 10.03
N VAL A 50 -0.40 -5.10 10.09
CA VAL A 50 0.01 -5.96 8.99
C VAL A 50 -1.09 -6.99 8.78
N ARG A 51 -1.56 -7.14 7.53
CA ARG A 51 -2.62 -8.08 7.16
C ARG A 51 -2.29 -8.78 5.85
N SER A 52 -2.41 -10.10 5.84
CA SER A 52 -2.16 -10.92 4.64
C SER A 52 -3.46 -11.48 4.07
N TYR A 53 -3.57 -11.48 2.75
CA TYR A 53 -4.73 -11.95 1.99
C TYR A 53 -4.27 -12.94 0.92
N GLY A 54 -4.97 -14.06 0.75
CA GLY A 54 -4.62 -15.08 -0.24
C GLY A 54 -3.65 -16.14 0.29
N ARG A 55 -2.96 -16.84 -0.61
CA ARG A 55 -2.12 -18.01 -0.30
C ARG A 55 -0.79 -17.94 -1.06
N ALA A 56 0.32 -18.09 -0.34
CA ALA A 56 1.66 -18.01 -0.92
C ALA A 56 1.89 -19.04 -2.04
N HIS A 57 1.49 -20.30 -1.82
CA HIS A 57 1.65 -21.39 -2.79
C HIS A 57 0.82 -21.22 -4.07
N MET A 58 -0.22 -20.36 -4.05
CA MET A 58 -1.01 -20.02 -5.24
C MET A 58 -0.51 -18.76 -5.95
N GLY A 59 0.57 -18.13 -5.47
CA GLY A 59 1.12 -16.90 -6.05
C GLY A 59 0.23 -15.66 -5.89
N ASN A 60 -0.85 -15.74 -5.10
CA ASN A 60 -1.80 -14.65 -4.91
C ASN A 60 -1.77 -14.04 -3.50
N LEU A 61 -0.74 -14.35 -2.71
CA LEU A 61 -0.53 -13.71 -1.41
C LEU A 61 -0.24 -12.22 -1.59
N VAL A 62 -1.08 -11.39 -0.98
CA VAL A 62 -0.92 -9.94 -0.89
C VAL A 62 -0.89 -9.55 0.58
N THR A 63 0.16 -8.85 1.00
CA THR A 63 0.28 -8.33 2.36
C THR A 63 0.13 -6.82 2.36
N ARG A 64 -0.75 -6.32 3.22
CA ARG A 64 -1.01 -4.90 3.48
C ARG A 64 -0.29 -4.50 4.76
N PHE A 65 0.53 -3.47 4.64
CA PHE A 65 1.19 -2.76 5.73
C PHE A 65 0.54 -1.40 5.87
N ASP A 66 -0.11 -1.16 7.00
CA ASP A 66 -0.60 0.16 7.34
C ASP A 66 0.47 0.91 8.13
N VAL A 67 0.95 1.99 7.52
CA VAL A 67 2.16 2.71 7.91
C VAL A 67 1.89 4.20 8.11
N ARG A 68 2.71 4.85 8.94
CA ARG A 68 2.73 6.30 9.09
C ARG A 68 3.95 6.87 8.37
N ILE A 69 3.72 7.82 7.48
CA ILE A 69 4.75 8.49 6.69
C ILE A 69 4.45 9.98 6.69
N ALA A 70 5.41 10.81 7.10
CA ALA A 70 5.27 12.27 7.21
C ALA A 70 4.00 12.67 7.98
N GLY A 71 3.78 12.03 9.15
CA GLY A 71 2.62 12.25 10.00
C GLY A 71 1.29 11.69 9.48
N ARG A 72 1.21 11.17 8.25
CA ARG A 72 -0.03 10.69 7.61
C ARG A 72 -0.09 9.16 7.55
N ARG A 73 -1.29 8.60 7.75
CA ARG A 73 -1.55 7.16 7.57
C ARG A 73 -1.62 6.81 6.08
N LYS A 74 -0.95 5.73 5.70
CA LYS A 74 -0.86 5.21 4.32
C LYS A 74 -0.95 3.68 4.35
N SER A 75 -1.43 3.11 3.25
CA SER A 75 -1.46 1.67 3.06
C SER A 75 -0.49 1.29 1.95
N LEU A 76 0.48 0.47 2.32
CA LEU A 76 1.50 -0.08 1.46
C LEU A 76 1.19 -1.56 1.23
N TRP A 77 1.32 -2.04 0.00
CA TRP A 77 0.94 -3.39 -0.39
C TRP A 77 2.13 -4.11 -1.00
N ARG A 78 2.26 -5.40 -0.70
CA ARG A 78 3.28 -6.30 -1.23
C ARG A 78 2.63 -7.51 -1.87
N GLN A 79 3.06 -7.88 -3.07
CA GLN A 79 2.71 -9.14 -3.71
C GLN A 79 3.98 -9.78 -4.26
N GLY A 80 4.35 -10.96 -3.74
CA GLY A 80 5.63 -11.59 -4.06
C GLY A 80 6.81 -10.68 -3.69
N THR A 81 7.60 -10.26 -4.67
CA THR A 81 8.73 -9.33 -4.48
C THR A 81 8.39 -7.87 -4.80
N ARG A 82 7.17 -7.58 -5.25
CA ARG A 82 6.79 -6.25 -5.73
C ARG A 82 6.00 -5.49 -4.69
N TRP A 83 6.32 -4.22 -4.53
CA TRP A 83 5.65 -3.30 -3.64
C TRP A 83 4.85 -2.28 -4.45
N PHE A 84 3.66 -1.96 -3.96
CA PHE A 84 2.78 -1.00 -4.60
C PHE A 84 1.90 -0.25 -3.61
N VAL A 85 1.42 0.90 -4.03
CA VAL A 85 0.40 1.68 -3.32
C VAL A 85 -0.85 1.79 -4.19
N ALA A 86 -1.98 2.08 -3.54
CA ALA A 86 -3.15 2.56 -4.27
C ALA A 86 -2.81 3.91 -4.92
N PRO A 87 -3.31 4.21 -6.12
CA PRO A 87 -3.28 5.57 -6.63
C PRO A 87 -3.93 6.50 -5.60
N PRO A 88 -3.51 7.79 -5.55
CA PRO A 88 -4.28 8.78 -4.85
C PRO A 88 -5.74 8.64 -5.28
N ALA A 89 -6.66 8.57 -4.32
CA ALA A 89 -8.08 8.67 -4.64
C ALA A 89 -8.23 9.92 -5.52
N ALA A 90 -8.85 9.78 -6.70
CA ALA A 90 -9.16 10.93 -7.52
C ALA A 90 -9.83 11.97 -6.60
N PRO A 91 -9.47 13.26 -6.67
CA PRO A 91 -10.14 14.27 -5.87
C PRO A 91 -11.63 14.10 -6.12
N SER A 92 -12.39 13.77 -5.07
CA SER A 92 -13.84 13.72 -5.15
C SER A 92 -14.28 15.05 -5.74
N ALA A 93 -14.95 15.01 -6.89
CA ALA A 93 -15.48 16.20 -7.53
C ALA A 93 -16.22 17.04 -6.47
N PRO A 94 -16.04 18.37 -6.42
CA PRO A 94 -16.79 19.19 -5.48
C PRO A 94 -18.27 18.92 -5.71
N VAL A 95 -18.98 18.53 -4.65
CA VAL A 95 -20.44 18.44 -4.65
C VAL A 95 -20.95 19.82 -5.07
N GLN A 96 -21.45 19.94 -6.31
CA GLN A 96 -22.11 21.15 -6.74
C GLN A 96 -23.37 21.27 -5.88
N GLY A 97 -23.39 22.27 -5.01
CA GLY A 97 -24.56 22.61 -4.23
C GLY A 97 -25.73 22.82 -5.16
N THR A 98 -26.78 22.02 -4.99
CA THR A 98 -28.06 22.19 -5.66
C THR A 98 -28.60 23.56 -5.28
N GLY A 99 -28.45 24.53 -6.18
CA GLY A 99 -29.19 25.78 -6.12
C GLY A 99 -30.67 25.45 -6.30
N VAL A 100 -31.45 25.59 -5.23
CA VAL A 100 -32.91 25.69 -5.35
C VAL A 100 -33.22 27.16 -5.57
N LYS A 101 -33.83 27.43 -6.72
CA LYS A 101 -34.40 28.72 -7.12
C LYS A 101 -35.82 28.84 -6.62
#